data_AF-A0A378XU92-F1
#
_entry.id   AF-A0A378XU92-F1
#
_cell.length_a   1.000
_cell.length_b   1.000
_cell.length_c   1.000
_cell.angle_alpha   90.00
_cell.angle_beta   90.00
_cell.angle_gamma   90.00
#
_symmetry.space_group_name_H-M   'P 1'
#
loop_
_entity.id
_entity.type
_entity.pdbx_description
1 polymer ?
#
loop_
_entity_poly.entity_id
_entity_poly.type
_entity_poly.pdbx_seq_one_letter_code
_entity_poly.pdbx_strand_id
1 'polypeptide(L)'
;MANFKQKQYTSNIEGKEYLFQHPGVRAVSKINDASKNKFGVLQEERLSEEMLKHVIVSPKLKIDDFEEYDEYSEVINAAYAFITGQDKGEKNDDKQAGSESEG
;
A
#
# COMPACT_ATOMS: atom_id res chain seq x y z
N MET A 1 14.65 -1.67 -14.96
CA MET A 1 13.25 -2.07 -14.71
C MET A 1 12.95 -1.75 -13.25
N ALA A 2 11.94 -0.93 -12.96
CA ALA A 2 11.68 -0.52 -11.59
C ALA A 2 11.12 -1.71 -10.78
N ASN A 3 11.89 -2.20 -9.81
CA ASN A 3 11.46 -3.24 -8.88
C ASN A 3 10.41 -2.66 -7.93
N PHE A 4 9.15 -2.74 -8.32
CA PHE A 4 8.03 -2.39 -7.43
C PHE A 4 7.92 -3.46 -6.34
N LYS A 5 8.15 -3.07 -5.08
CA LYS A 5 7.94 -3.98 -3.95
C LYS A 5 6.48 -4.39 -3.88
N GLN A 6 6.21 -5.68 -3.84
CA GLN A 6 4.87 -6.24 -3.66
C GLN A 6 4.83 -7.02 -2.35
N LYS A 7 3.71 -6.94 -1.63
CA LYS A 7 3.47 -7.69 -0.40
C LYS A 7 2.07 -8.29 -0.47
N GLN A 8 1.99 -9.60 -0.27
CA GLN A 8 0.72 -10.27 -0.03
C GLN A 8 0.33 -10.02 1.43
N TYR A 9 -0.91 -9.60 1.63
CA TYR A 9 -1.48 -9.31 2.92
C TYR A 9 -2.82 -10.04 3.03
N THR A 10 -3.01 -10.81 4.08
CA THR A 10 -4.30 -11.45 4.35
C THR A 10 -4.96 -10.68 5.48
N SER A 11 -6.18 -10.18 5.27
CA SER A 11 -6.92 -9.55 6.37
C SER A 11 -7.29 -10.60 7.41
N ASN A 12 -7.23 -10.22 8.69
CA ASN A 12 -7.54 -11.12 9.79
C ASN A 12 -9.05 -11.26 10.03
N ILE A 13 -9.87 -10.38 9.44
CA ILE A 13 -11.30 -10.28 9.72
C ILE A 13 -12.08 -11.24 8.80
N GLU A 14 -12.06 -11.03 7.48
CA GLU A 14 -12.70 -11.94 6.53
C GLU A 14 -11.75 -13.01 5.95
N GLY A 15 -10.45 -12.97 6.25
CA GLY A 15 -9.48 -13.89 5.65
C GLY A 15 -9.23 -13.61 4.16
N LYS A 16 -9.60 -12.42 3.67
CA LYS A 16 -9.43 -12.01 2.27
C LYS A 16 -7.95 -11.75 1.97
N GLU A 17 -7.48 -12.27 0.84
CA GLU A 17 -6.12 -12.05 0.34
C GLU A 17 -6.04 -10.78 -0.50
N TYR A 18 -5.13 -9.89 -0.12
CA TYR A 18 -4.83 -8.63 -0.76
C TYR A 18 -3.38 -8.60 -1.26
N LEU A 19 -3.17 -7.99 -2.41
CA LEU A 19 -1.87 -7.74 -2.99
C LEU A 19 -1.59 -6.24 -2.94
N PHE A 20 -0.63 -5.87 -2.10
CA PHE A 20 -0.13 -4.52 -2.03
C PHE A 20 1.06 -4.35 -2.96
N GLN A 21 1.09 -3.26 -3.71
CA GLN A 21 2.21 -2.88 -4.55
C GLN A 21 2.65 -1.47 -4.17
N HIS A 22 3.94 -1.28 -3.99
CA HIS A 22 4.49 0.02 -3.66
C HIS A 22 4.57 0.89 -4.93
N PRO A 23 3.72 1.94 -5.10
CA PRO A 23 3.65 2.71 -6.35
C PRO A 23 4.86 3.64 -6.56
N GLY A 24 5.78 3.67 -5.60
CA GLY A 24 7.00 4.48 -5.62
C GLY A 24 6.88 5.71 -4.73
N VAL A 25 8.01 6.22 -4.23
CA VAL A 25 8.04 7.31 -3.23
C VAL A 25 7.31 8.57 -3.74
N ARG A 26 7.42 8.87 -5.04
CA ARG A 26 6.71 9.99 -5.67
C ARG A 26 5.18 9.82 -5.59
N ALA A 27 4.66 8.62 -5.82
CA ALA A 27 3.23 8.36 -5.71
C ALA A 27 2.77 8.44 -4.26
N VAL A 28 3.50 7.83 -3.32
CA VAL A 28 3.22 7.91 -1.87
C VAL A 28 3.17 9.37 -1.38
N SER A 29 4.10 10.20 -1.83
CA SER A 29 4.11 11.63 -1.50
C SER A 29 2.91 12.36 -2.09
N LYS A 30 2.51 12.03 -3.33
CA LYS A 30 1.30 12.61 -3.95
C LYS A 30 0.03 12.20 -3.22
N ILE A 31 -0.08 10.95 -2.81
CA ILE A 31 -1.23 10.46 -2.07
C ILE A 31 -1.33 11.19 -0.72
N ASN A 32 -0.22 11.31 0.00
CA ASN A 32 -0.16 12.07 1.26
C ASN A 32 -0.57 13.55 1.09
N ASP A 33 -0.15 14.17 -0.01
CA ASP A 33 -0.48 15.57 -0.32
C ASP A 33 -1.96 15.72 -0.70
N ALA A 34 -2.48 14.84 -1.57
CA ALA A 34 -3.87 14.83 -2.02
C ALA A 34 -4.86 14.51 -0.89
N SER A 35 -4.43 13.72 0.09
CA SER A 35 -5.25 13.33 1.24
C SER A 35 -5.34 14.42 2.31
N LYS A 36 -4.50 15.45 2.26
CA LYS A 36 -4.56 16.57 3.21
C LYS A 36 -5.45 17.67 2.67
N ASN A 37 -6.28 18.25 3.54
CA ASN A 37 -7.05 19.43 3.20
C ASN A 37 -6.21 20.72 3.34
N LYS A 38 -6.80 21.88 3.02
CA LYS A 38 -6.15 23.20 3.11
C LYS A 38 -5.67 23.58 4.51
N PHE A 39 -6.16 22.89 5.54
CA PHE A 39 -5.79 23.11 6.94
C PHE A 39 -4.76 22.08 7.44
N GLY A 40 -4.23 21.24 6.55
CA GLY A 40 -3.28 20.18 6.88
C GLY A 40 -3.90 18.97 7.57
N VAL A 41 -5.24 18.89 7.63
CA VAL A 41 -5.96 17.75 8.23
C VAL A 41 -6.05 16.64 7.20
N LEU A 42 -5.57 15.46 7.57
CA LEU A 42 -5.67 14.25 6.78
C LEU A 42 -7.14 13.82 6.68
N GLN A 43 -7.62 13.62 5.46
CA GLN A 43 -8.93 13.07 5.17
C GLN A 43 -8.77 11.57 4.95
N GLU A 44 -9.16 10.80 5.96
CA GLU A 44 -9.03 9.34 5.93
C GLU A 44 -9.71 8.75 4.70
N GLU A 45 -10.94 9.17 4.40
CA GLU A 45 -11.69 8.74 3.21
C GLU A 45 -10.91 8.90 1.89
N ARG A 46 -10.27 10.07 1.68
CA ARG A 46 -9.47 10.32 0.48
C ARG A 46 -8.18 9.52 0.44
N LEU A 47 -7.55 9.37 1.60
CA LEU A 47 -6.35 8.55 1.74
C LEU A 47 -6.66 7.12 1.33
N SER A 48 -7.73 6.57 1.89
CA SER A 48 -8.16 5.22 1.64
C SER A 48 -8.52 4.96 0.18
N GLU A 49 -9.22 5.89 -0.47
CA GLU A 49 -9.55 5.78 -1.90
C GLU A 49 -8.28 5.71 -2.77
N GLU A 50 -7.31 6.58 -2.48
CA GLU A 50 -6.03 6.59 -3.19
C GLU A 50 -5.18 5.34 -2.87
N MET A 51 -5.22 4.83 -1.64
CA MET A 51 -4.56 3.57 -1.25
C MET A 51 -5.15 2.38 -2.03
N LEU A 52 -6.48 2.25 -2.05
CA LEU A 52 -7.17 1.18 -2.77
C LEU A 52 -6.87 1.22 -4.27
N LYS A 53 -6.69 2.42 -4.83
CA LYS A 53 -6.46 2.60 -6.27
C LYS A 53 -5.02 2.42 -6.70
N HIS A 54 -4.06 2.87 -5.88
CA HIS A 54 -2.64 2.92 -6.25
C HIS A 54 -1.77 1.89 -5.54
N VAL A 55 -2.21 1.38 -4.38
CA VAL A 55 -1.45 0.44 -3.55
C VAL A 55 -2.05 -0.95 -3.61
N ILE A 56 -3.38 -1.07 -3.51
CA ILE A 56 -4.07 -2.36 -3.54
C ILE A 56 -4.34 -2.74 -5.00
N VAL A 57 -3.54 -3.65 -5.54
CA VAL A 57 -3.63 -4.02 -6.96
C VAL A 57 -4.58 -5.19 -7.22
N SER A 58 -4.81 -6.03 -6.22
CA SER A 58 -5.73 -7.16 -6.29
C SER A 58 -6.20 -7.59 -4.90
N PRO A 59 -7.49 -7.90 -4.70
CA PRO A 59 -8.62 -7.55 -5.58
C PRO A 59 -8.79 -6.03 -5.68
N LYS A 60 -9.30 -5.55 -6.82
CA LYS A 60 -9.63 -4.12 -7.01
C LYS A 60 -10.93 -3.79 -6.30
N LEU A 61 -10.86 -3.61 -4.98
CA LEU A 61 -12.01 -3.23 -4.16
C LEU A 61 -12.19 -1.71 -4.13
N LYS A 62 -13.44 -1.30 -3.94
CA LYS A 62 -13.81 0.06 -3.55
C LYS A 62 -14.21 0.08 -2.07
N ILE A 63 -14.36 1.28 -1.53
CA ILE A 63 -14.83 1.48 -0.15
C ILE A 63 -16.18 0.77 0.06
N ASP A 64 -17.07 0.78 -0.94
CA ASP A 64 -18.38 0.11 -0.90
C ASP A 64 -18.33 -1.43 -0.90
N ASP A 65 -17.20 -2.04 -1.27
CA ASP A 65 -17.04 -3.51 -1.26
C ASP A 65 -16.68 -4.05 0.14
N PHE A 66 -16.38 -3.16 1.09
CA PHE A 66 -16.14 -3.53 2.48
C PHE A 66 -17.47 -3.52 3.25
N GLU A 67 -17.83 -4.65 3.85
CA GLU A 67 -19.03 -4.76 4.67
C GLU A 67 -18.82 -4.16 6.07
N GLU A 68 -17.60 -4.30 6.62
CA GLU A 68 -17.24 -3.79 7.94
C GLU A 68 -16.19 -2.67 7.87
N TYR A 69 -16.42 -1.61 8.65
CA TYR A 69 -15.50 -0.48 8.76
C TYR A 69 -14.16 -0.88 9.39
N ASP A 70 -14.18 -1.84 10.33
CA ASP A 70 -12.98 -2.34 10.99
C ASP A 70 -12.01 -3.02 10.00
N GLU A 71 -12.53 -3.85 9.07
CA GLU A 71 -11.70 -4.47 8.03
C GLU A 71 -11.14 -3.42 7.07
N TYR A 72 -12.00 -2.52 6.62
CA TYR A 72 -11.58 -1.41 5.78
C TYR A 72 -10.42 -0.63 6.44
N SER A 73 -10.58 -0.22 7.69
CA SER A 73 -9.55 0.53 8.40
C SER A 73 -8.26 -0.29 8.58
N GLU A 74 -8.37 -1.59 8.87
CA GLU A 74 -7.22 -2.51 8.96
C GLU A 74 -6.43 -2.56 7.65
N VAL A 75 -7.11 -2.84 6.53
CA VAL A 75 -6.49 -3.00 5.21
C VAL A 75 -5.82 -1.71 4.75
N ILE A 76 -6.47 -0.55 4.95
CA ILE A 76 -5.89 0.75 4.60
C ILE A 76 -4.67 1.06 5.47
N ASN A 77 -4.74 0.84 6.79
CA ASN A 77 -3.61 1.06 7.68
C ASN A 77 -2.42 0.15 7.33
N ALA A 78 -2.68 -1.12 7.00
CA ALA A 78 -1.66 -2.06 6.55
C ALA A 78 -1.01 -1.61 5.24
N ALA A 79 -1.81 -1.20 4.25
CA ALA A 79 -1.32 -0.66 2.99
C ALA A 79 -0.48 0.62 3.21
N TYR A 80 -0.94 1.52 4.09
CA TYR A 80 -0.23 2.75 4.44
C TYR A 80 1.12 2.46 5.14
N ALA A 81 1.14 1.54 6.10
CA ALA A 81 2.36 1.11 6.79
C ALA A 81 3.38 0.48 5.83
N PHE A 82 2.89 -0.28 4.84
CA PHE A 82 3.71 -0.88 3.79
C PHE A 82 4.40 0.18 2.91
N ILE A 83 3.67 1.21 2.47
CA ILE A 83 4.23 2.24 1.59
C ILE A 83 5.09 3.29 2.30
N THR A 84 4.85 3.52 3.59
CA THR A 84 5.63 4.46 4.40
C THR A 84 6.89 3.84 4.98
N GLY A 85 7.05 2.51 4.84
CA GLY A 85 8.16 1.77 5.43
C GLY A 85 8.10 1.73 6.96
N GLN A 86 6.91 1.96 7.54
CA GLN A 86 6.66 1.72 8.96
C GLN A 86 6.55 0.23 9.29
N ASP A 87 6.49 -0.63 8.26
CA ASP A 87 6.79 -2.07 8.31
C ASP A 87 8.29 -2.32 8.64
N LYS A 88 8.81 -1.73 9.72
CA LYS A 88 10.16 -2.01 10.25
C LYS A 88 10.16 -3.32 11.05
N GLY A 89 9.55 -4.35 10.46
CA GLY A 89 9.39 -5.68 11.06
C GLY A 89 10.12 -6.79 10.30
N GLU A 90 10.30 -6.69 8.98
CA GLU A 90 10.96 -7.76 8.21
C GLU A 90 12.02 -7.19 7.27
N LYS A 91 13.28 -7.37 7.68
CA LYS A 91 14.38 -7.67 6.76
C LYS A 91 14.07 -9.04 6.12
N ASN A 92 14.56 -9.28 4.91
CA ASN A 92 14.38 -10.45 4.02
C ASN A 92 13.23 -10.24 3.02
N ASP A 93 13.34 -10.40 1.70
CA ASP A 93 14.34 -11.04 0.85
C ASP A 93 14.25 -10.36 -0.53
N ASP A 94 15.34 -9.76 -1.00
CA ASP A 94 15.61 -9.61 -2.43
C ASP A 94 17.13 -9.46 -2.58
N LYS A 95 17.81 -10.60 -2.48
CA LYS A 95 19.14 -10.78 -3.02
C LYS A 95 19.07 -10.42 -4.50
N GLN A 96 19.58 -9.24 -4.87
CA GLN A 96 19.89 -8.95 -6.25
C GLN A 96 21.09 -9.80 -6.65
N ALA A 97 20.79 -11.01 -7.13
CA ALA A 97 21.71 -11.83 -7.88
C ALA A 97 21.93 -11.20 -9.26
N GLY A 98 23.20 -10.93 -9.57
CA GLY A 98 23.80 -11.11 -10.89
C GLY A 98 23.30 -10.25 -12.06
N SER A 99 24.11 -9.27 -12.43
CA SER A 99 24.59 -9.20 -13.81
C SER A 99 26.05 -8.75 -13.81
N GLU A 100 26.94 -9.74 -13.72
CA GLU A 100 28.32 -9.67 -14.23
C GLU A 100 28.32 -9.49 -15.76
N SER A 101 29.48 -9.05 -16.27
CA SER A 101 29.92 -8.94 -17.68
C SER A 101 29.37 -7.75 -18.47
N GLU A 102 30.16 -6.98 -19.23
CA GLU A 102 31.50 -7.18 -19.79
C GLU A 102 31.97 -5.85 -20.42
N GLY A 103 33.29 -5.60 -20.46
CA GLY A 103 33.91 -4.59 -21.32
C GLY A 103 35.01 -3.77 -20.70
#